data_AF-A0AAE4HS82-F1
#
_entry.id   AF-A0AAE4HS82-F1
#
_cell.length_a   1.000
_cell.length_b   1.000
_cell.length_c   1.000
_cell.angle_alpha   90.00
_cell.angle_beta   90.00
_cell.angle_gamma   90.00
#
_symmetry.space_group_name_H-M   'P 1'
#
loop_
_entity.id
_entity.type
_entity.pdbx_description
1 polymer ?
#
loop_
_entity_poly.entity_id
_entity_poly.type
_entity_poly.pdbx_seq_one_letter_code
_entity_poly.pdbx_strand_id
1 'polypeptide(L)'
;MRSMIYMIVTFTICLYGLYLHGKMFKLEDIDQYLSKENQEYLLKNCYYDHSFKKHTLQEIERMIRRINAQLMDLNEDRILIRAELSSKIDKLKDLRHKILVDSYNEKLAKLSPDQRALDDWDRF
;
A
#
# COMPACT_ATOMS: atom_id res chain seq x y z
N MET A 1 -41.69 -22.22 4.85
CA MET A 1 -40.43 -22.19 5.63
C MET A 1 -39.17 -22.46 4.80
N ARG A 2 -39.07 -23.54 4.00
CA ARG A 2 -37.87 -23.82 3.18
C ARG A 2 -37.44 -22.67 2.25
N SER A 3 -38.38 -22.01 1.56
CA SER A 3 -38.09 -20.91 0.62
C SER A 3 -37.50 -19.65 1.29
N MET A 4 -37.94 -19.29 2.49
CA MET A 4 -37.34 -18.18 3.26
C MET A 4 -35.89 -18.46 3.66
N ILE A 5 -35.59 -19.71 4.04
CA ILE A 5 -34.23 -20.11 4.44
C ILE A 5 -33.27 -20.01 3.25
N TYR A 6 -33.69 -20.45 2.05
CA TYR A 6 -32.87 -20.30 0.85
C TYR A 6 -32.62 -18.83 0.48
N MET A 7 -33.63 -17.96 0.64
CA MET A 7 -33.50 -16.53 0.37
C MET A 7 -32.55 -15.83 1.35
N ILE A 8 -32.56 -16.23 2.63
CA ILE A 8 -31.65 -15.70 3.64
C ILE A 8 -30.21 -16.16 3.35
N VAL A 9 -30.01 -17.44 2.98
CA VAL A 9 -28.67 -17.99 2.69
C VAL A 9 -28.07 -17.36 1.43
N THR A 10 -28.85 -17.17 0.37
CA THR A 10 -28.33 -16.48 -0.83
C THR A 10 -28.04 -15.02 -0.56
N PHE A 11 -28.87 -14.34 0.25
CA PHE A 11 -28.64 -12.95 0.63
C PHE A 11 -27.39 -12.79 1.51
N THR A 12 -27.16 -13.68 2.47
CA THR A 12 -25.93 -13.64 3.29
C THR A 12 -24.68 -13.96 2.49
N ILE A 13 -24.75 -14.88 1.52
CA ILE A 13 -23.63 -15.16 0.60
C ILE A 13 -23.33 -13.95 -0.30
N CYS A 14 -24.36 -13.28 -0.83
CA CYS A 14 -24.17 -12.06 -1.64
C CYS A 14 -23.60 -10.90 -0.82
N LEU A 15 -24.11 -10.68 0.40
CA LEU A 15 -23.57 -9.67 1.31
C LEU A 15 -22.12 -9.99 1.71
N TYR A 16 -21.80 -11.27 1.93
CA TYR A 16 -20.44 -11.70 2.21
C TYR A 16 -19.51 -11.52 0.99
N GLY A 17 -20.00 -11.79 -0.22
CA GLY A 17 -19.30 -11.54 -1.47
C GLY A 17 -19.01 -10.05 -1.68
N LEU A 18 -19.99 -9.17 -1.44
CA LEU A 18 -19.83 -7.72 -1.51
C LEU A 18 -18.87 -7.20 -0.42
N TYR A 19 -18.95 -7.75 0.79
CA TYR A 19 -18.03 -7.44 1.88
C TYR A 19 -16.57 -7.80 1.52
N LEU A 20 -16.34 -9.00 0.97
CA LEU A 20 -15.03 -9.41 0.52
C LEU A 20 -14.54 -8.56 -0.66
N HIS A 21 -15.42 -8.23 -1.62
CA HIS A 21 -15.08 -7.41 -2.78
C HIS A 21 -14.67 -5.99 -2.37
N GLY A 22 -15.40 -5.34 -1.46
CA GLY A 22 -15.01 -4.04 -0.89
C GLY A 22 -13.72 -4.08 -0.06
N LYS A 23 -13.35 -5.26 0.47
CA LYS A 23 -12.06 -5.48 1.16
C LYS A 23 -10.91 -5.66 0.17
N MET A 24 -11.17 -6.26 -1.01
CA MET A 24 -10.19 -6.42 -2.10
C MET A 24 -9.91 -5.13 -2.87
N PHE A 25 -10.92 -4.29 -3.12
CA PHE A 25 -10.74 -2.99 -3.79
C PHE A 25 -9.73 -2.07 -3.06
N LYS A 26 -9.59 -2.23 -1.73
CA LYS A 26 -8.64 -1.46 -0.90
C LYS A 26 -7.21 -2.00 -0.92
N LEU A 27 -6.97 -3.18 -1.51
CA LEU A 27 -5.64 -3.78 -1.66
C LEU A 27 -4.96 -3.36 -2.97
N GLU A 28 -5.75 -3.06 -4.00
CA GLU A 28 -5.27 -2.51 -5.27
C GLU A 28 -4.53 -1.18 -5.08
N ASP A 29 -5.02 -0.32 -4.17
CA ASP A 29 -4.36 0.93 -3.79
C ASP A 29 -2.96 0.69 -3.18
N ILE A 30 -2.80 -0.41 -2.41
CA ILE A 30 -1.51 -0.78 -1.81
C ILE A 30 -0.55 -1.29 -2.90
N ASP A 31 -1.05 -2.07 -3.85
CA ASP A 31 -0.23 -2.56 -4.96
C ASP A 31 0.27 -1.44 -5.85
N GLN A 32 -0.51 -0.37 -6.02
CA GLN A 32 -0.03 0.85 -6.65
C GLN A 32 1.15 1.45 -5.88
N TYR A 33 1.06 1.64 -4.56
CA TYR A 33 2.18 2.16 -3.75
C TYR A 33 3.43 1.28 -3.81
N LEU A 34 3.23 -0.04 -3.94
CA LEU A 34 4.32 -1.01 -3.96
C LEU A 34 4.89 -1.26 -5.36
N SER A 35 4.28 -0.71 -6.42
CA SER A 35 4.82 -0.82 -7.77
C SER A 35 6.18 -0.12 -7.87
N LYS A 36 7.08 -0.67 -8.69
CA LYS A 36 8.45 -0.15 -8.80
C LYS A 36 8.48 1.32 -9.26
N GLU A 37 7.63 1.65 -10.23
CA GLU A 37 7.51 3.00 -10.79
C GLU A 37 7.02 3.99 -9.74
N ASN A 38 6.00 3.62 -8.96
CA ASN A 38 5.49 4.50 -7.91
C ASN A 38 6.45 4.60 -6.74
N GLN A 39 7.17 3.55 -6.36
CA GLN A 39 8.19 3.66 -5.32
C GLN A 39 9.28 4.66 -5.72
N GLU A 40 9.71 4.66 -6.98
CA GLU A 40 10.69 5.64 -7.48
C GLU A 40 10.15 7.07 -7.43
N TYR A 41 8.92 7.26 -7.91
CA TYR A 41 8.23 8.54 -7.81
C TYR A 41 8.10 9.02 -6.35
N LEU A 42 7.66 8.14 -5.44
CA LEU A 42 7.48 8.47 -4.02
C LEU A 42 8.81 8.84 -3.37
N LEU A 43 9.88 8.08 -3.63
CA LEU A 43 11.21 8.35 -3.07
C LEU A 43 11.77 9.70 -3.55
N LYS A 44 11.67 9.98 -4.87
CA LYS A 44 12.08 11.28 -5.45
C LYS A 44 11.28 12.42 -4.82
N ASN A 45 9.96 12.30 -4.77
CA ASN A 45 9.11 13.37 -4.26
C ASN A 45 9.25 13.60 -2.76
N CYS A 46 9.44 12.54 -1.97
CA CYS A 46 9.70 12.67 -0.53
C CYS A 46 11.06 13.30 -0.24
N TYR A 47 12.04 13.11 -1.12
CA TYR A 47 13.37 13.72 -0.98
C TYR A 47 13.29 15.25 -1.15
N TYR A 48 12.59 15.73 -2.19
CA TYR A 48 12.51 17.16 -2.51
C TYR A 48 11.39 17.92 -1.78
N ASP A 49 10.30 17.26 -1.35
CA ASP A 49 9.18 17.90 -0.65
C ASP A 49 8.90 17.25 0.71
N HIS A 50 9.20 18.00 1.77
CA HIS A 50 8.96 17.58 3.15
C HIS A 50 7.48 17.45 3.52
N SER A 51 6.59 18.26 2.94
CA SER A 51 5.14 18.14 3.15
C SER A 51 4.62 16.86 2.51
N PHE A 52 5.06 16.58 1.28
CA PHE A 52 4.78 15.32 0.60
C PHE A 52 5.33 14.12 1.36
N LYS A 53 6.57 14.21 1.89
CA LYS A 53 7.18 13.17 2.75
C LYS A 53 6.32 12.87 3.97
N LYS A 54 5.89 13.91 4.69
CA LYS A 54 5.03 13.77 5.88
C LYS A 54 3.69 13.10 5.53
N HIS A 55 3.05 13.55 4.44
CA HIS A 55 1.78 12.97 3.99
C HIS A 55 1.93 11.50 3.60
N THR A 56 2.96 11.18 2.81
CA THR A 56 3.24 9.81 2.34
C THR A 56 3.50 8.85 3.50
N LEU A 57 4.30 9.27 4.49
CA LEU A 57 4.55 8.47 5.69
C LEU A 57 3.27 8.20 6.49
N GLN A 58 2.36 9.18 6.56
CA GLN A 58 1.05 9.02 7.22
C GLN A 58 0.15 8.05 6.46
N GLU A 59 0.11 8.11 5.12
CA GLU A 59 -0.65 7.17 4.31
C GLU A 59 -0.12 5.74 4.43
N ILE A 60 1.20 5.54 4.42
CA ILE A 60 1.80 4.22 4.66
C ILE A 60 1.40 3.65 6.02
N GLU A 61 1.43 4.47 7.08
CA GLU A 61 1.00 4.06 8.42
C GLU A 61 -0.50 3.70 8.44
N ARG A 62 -1.35 4.47 7.76
CA ARG A 62 -2.79 4.17 7.61
C ARG A 62 -3.01 2.85 6.89
N MET A 63 -2.28 2.58 5.80
CA MET A 63 -2.34 1.32 5.06
C MET A 63 -1.93 0.14 5.94
N ILE A 64 -0.81 0.23 6.67
CA ILE A 64 -0.35 -0.82 7.59
C ILE A 64 -1.41 -1.11 8.65
N ARG A 65 -1.99 -0.07 9.28
CA ARG A 65 -3.04 -0.24 10.30
C ARG A 65 -4.29 -0.92 9.73
N ARG A 66 -4.70 -0.53 8.51
CA ARG A 66 -5.82 -1.17 7.82
C ARG A 66 -5.55 -2.65 7.60
N ILE A 67 -4.38 -3.02 7.06
CA ILE A 67 -4.03 -4.43 6.82
C ILE A 67 -3.98 -5.22 8.14
N ASN A 68 -3.41 -4.65 9.21
CA ASN A 68 -3.41 -5.29 10.52
C ASN A 68 -4.81 -5.56 11.07
N ALA A 69 -5.75 -4.61 10.92
CA ALA A 69 -7.14 -4.85 11.28
C ALA A 69 -7.76 -5.96 10.42
N GLN A 70 -7.47 -5.97 9.11
CA GLN A 70 -7.94 -7.04 8.23
C GLN A 70 -7.43 -8.42 8.64
N LEU A 71 -6.18 -8.50 9.11
CA LEU A 71 -5.53 -9.71 9.62
C LEU A 71 -6.14 -10.21 10.93
N MET A 72 -6.51 -9.30 11.84
CA MET A 72 -7.20 -9.67 13.09
C MET A 72 -8.59 -10.26 12.82
N ASP A 73 -9.28 -9.76 11.81
CA ASP A 73 -10.62 -10.23 11.42
C ASP A 73 -10.60 -11.51 10.53
N LEU A 74 -9.43 -11.95 10.09
CA LEU A 74 -9.29 -13.09 9.19
C LEU A 74 -9.27 -14.41 9.99
N ASN A 75 -10.14 -15.35 9.60
CA ASN A 75 -10.12 -16.70 10.16
C ASN A 75 -8.75 -17.39 9.90
N GLU A 76 -8.27 -18.17 10.86
CA GLU A 76 -6.94 -18.80 10.84
C GLU A 76 -6.73 -19.71 9.61
N ASP A 77 -7.80 -20.31 9.11
CA ASP A 77 -7.79 -21.23 7.96
C ASP A 77 -7.42 -20.54 6.63
N ARG A 78 -7.39 -19.20 6.58
CA ARG A 78 -7.05 -18.42 5.36
C ARG A 78 -5.55 -18.09 5.27
N ILE A 79 -4.72 -19.12 5.39
CA ILE A 79 -3.25 -19.02 5.49
C ILE A 79 -2.64 -18.22 4.32
N LEU A 80 -3.07 -18.49 3.07
CA LEU A 80 -2.52 -17.82 1.89
C LEU A 80 -2.79 -16.31 1.89
N ILE A 81 -4.01 -15.90 2.22
CA ILE A 81 -4.40 -14.48 2.29
C ILE A 81 -3.63 -13.79 3.43
N ARG A 82 -3.50 -14.47 4.58
CA ARG A 82 -2.73 -13.96 5.73
C ARG A 82 -1.26 -13.74 5.38
N ALA A 83 -0.66 -14.67 4.64
CA ALA A 83 0.71 -14.53 4.15
C ALA A 83 0.86 -13.35 3.17
N GLU A 84 -0.08 -13.19 2.23
CA GLU A 84 -0.06 -12.09 1.27
C GLU A 84 -0.16 -10.72 1.96
N LEU A 85 -1.11 -10.55 2.88
CA LEU A 85 -1.29 -9.33 3.66
C LEU A 85 -0.06 -9.01 4.52
N SER A 86 0.54 -10.04 5.13
CA SER A 86 1.77 -9.87 5.92
C SER A 86 2.93 -9.42 5.03
N SER A 87 3.09 -10.00 3.83
CA SER A 87 4.09 -9.58 2.86
C SER A 87 3.90 -8.12 2.43
N LYS A 88 2.65 -7.68 2.21
CA LYS A 88 2.36 -6.28 1.89
C LYS A 88 2.73 -5.34 3.04
N ILE A 89 2.49 -5.73 4.29
CA ILE A 89 2.94 -4.95 5.47
C ILE A 89 4.47 -4.80 5.46
N ASP A 90 5.21 -5.88 5.22
CA ASP A 90 6.68 -5.83 5.25
C ASP A 90 7.22 -4.93 4.14
N LYS A 91 6.65 -5.02 2.93
CA LYS A 91 7.00 -4.12 1.82
C LYS A 91 6.69 -2.65 2.13
N LEU A 92 5.56 -2.36 2.78
CA LEU A 92 5.21 -1.00 3.21
C LEU A 92 6.16 -0.47 4.29
N LYS A 93 6.59 -1.32 5.23
CA LYS A 93 7.61 -0.96 6.23
C LYS A 93 8.96 -0.68 5.59
N ASP A 94 9.36 -1.49 4.61
CA ASP A 94 10.59 -1.26 3.84
C ASP A 94 10.54 0.07 3.08
N LEU A 95 9.45 0.36 2.37
CA LEU A 95 9.26 1.64 1.69
C LEU A 95 9.31 2.83 2.68
N ARG A 96 8.63 2.70 3.83
CA ARG A 96 8.69 3.72 4.89
C ARG A 96 10.12 3.94 5.37
N HIS A 97 10.88 2.86 5.58
CA HIS A 97 12.27 2.95 6.02
C HIS A 97 13.13 3.68 4.97
N LYS A 98 13.02 3.32 3.69
CA LYS A 98 13.69 3.98 2.56
C LYS A 98 13.41 5.49 2.50
N ILE A 99 12.16 5.90 2.72
CA ILE A 99 11.77 7.31 2.79
C ILE A 99 12.41 8.01 4.01
N LEU A 100 12.47 7.35 5.16
CA LEU A 100 13.04 7.95 6.38
C LEU A 100 14.55 8.16 6.28
N VAL A 101 15.27 7.21 5.66
CA VAL A 101 16.73 7.28 5.47
C VAL A 101 17.15 8.04 4.21
N ASP A 102 16.19 8.64 3.49
CA ASP A 102 16.42 9.36 2.24
C ASP A 102 17.22 8.54 1.23
N SER A 103 16.81 7.29 1.01
CA SER A 103 17.51 6.34 0.11
C SER A 103 17.59 6.81 -1.34
N TYR A 104 16.83 7.84 -1.72
CA TYR A 104 16.95 8.50 -3.02
C TYR A 104 18.34 9.11 -3.25
N ASN A 105 19.06 9.47 -2.18
CA ASN A 105 20.45 9.90 -2.25
C ASN A 105 21.36 8.92 -2.99
N GLU A 106 21.11 7.62 -2.87
CA GLU A 106 21.88 6.59 -3.59
C GLU A 106 21.72 6.67 -5.10
N LYS A 107 20.56 7.14 -5.58
CA LYS A 107 20.33 7.41 -7.00
C LYS A 107 21.03 8.71 -7.42
N LEU A 108 20.88 9.76 -6.63
CA LEU A 108 21.55 11.04 -6.90
C LEU A 108 23.07 10.92 -6.95
N ALA A 109 23.66 10.06 -6.11
CA ALA A 109 25.09 9.78 -6.10
C ALA A 109 25.62 9.18 -7.41
N LYS A 110 24.75 8.53 -8.19
CA LYS A 110 25.10 7.91 -9.49
C LYS A 110 24.98 8.88 -10.66
N LEU A 111 24.33 10.04 -10.47
CA LEU A 111 24.15 11.06 -11.51
C LEU A 111 25.37 11.99 -11.58
N SER A 112 25.68 12.48 -12.78
CA SER A 112 26.64 13.57 -12.96
C SER A 112 26.11 14.87 -12.33
N PRO A 113 26.97 15.88 -12.05
CA PRO A 113 26.52 17.16 -11.51
C PRO A 113 25.43 17.83 -12.34
N ASP A 114 25.56 17.81 -13.67
CA ASP A 114 24.58 18.43 -14.59
C ASP A 114 23.24 17.67 -14.58
N GLN A 115 23.28 16.34 -14.54
CA GLN A 115 22.08 15.51 -14.43
C GLN A 115 21.38 15.69 -13.07
N ARG A 116 22.16 15.81 -11.99
CA ARG A 116 21.63 16.05 -10.65
C ARG A 116 20.97 17.42 -10.54
N ALA A 117 21.54 18.44 -11.20
CA ALA A 117 20.96 19.77 -11.25
C ALA A 117 19.59 19.78 -11.96
N LEU A 118 19.43 18.95 -13.00
CA LEU A 118 18.17 18.82 -13.74
C LEU A 118 17.15 17.88 -13.07
N ASP A 119 17.57 17.01 -12.14
CA ASP A 119 16.68 16.04 -11.51
C ASP A 119 15.57 16.69 -10.64
N ASP A 120 15.85 17.83 -10.01
CA ASP A 120 14.85 18.60 -9.24
C ASP A 120 13.91 19.40 -10.16
N TRP A 121 14.34 19.71 -11.39
CA TRP A 121 13.63 20.59 -12.31
C TRP A 121 12.39 19.97 -12.96
N ASP A 122 12.20 18.65 -12.88
CA ASP A 122 11.00 17.96 -13.39
C ASP A 122 9.68 18.37 -12.69
N ARG A 123 9.72 19.33 -11.75
CA ARG A 123 8.58 19.84 -10.98
C ARG A 123 8.08 21.24 -11.40
N PHE A 124 8.75 21.91 -12.33
CA PHE A 124 8.38 23.23 -12.87
C PHE A 124 8.03 23.14 -14.36
#